data_AF-A0A7J6WI01-F1
#
_entry.id   AF-A0A7J6WI01-F1
#
_cell.length_a   1.000
_cell.length_b   1.000
_cell.length_c   1.000
_cell.angle_alpha   90.00
_cell.angle_beta   90.00
_cell.angle_gamma   90.00
#
_symmetry.space_group_name_H-M   'P 1'
#
loop_
_entity.id
_entity.type
_entity.pdbx_description
1 polymer ?
#
loop_
_entity_poly.entity_id
_entity_poly.type
_entity_poly.pdbx_seq_one_letter_code
_entity_poly.pdbx_strand_id
1 'polypeptide(L)'
;VDFRKLVNRLPDKSSFTIMSDSCHSGGLIDKEKEQIGPSSMNLTLPISLNRPKNIPFHNILNDLTSHSGIQSSDIGNHLLEIFGNEASAKFHQNKVQDILGPIHPDSGILLSGCQANETSADMNPTMEGGKAYGAFSNAVQMVIKENGTSLTNKELIIKTRQVLQAQGFDQHPCLYCSDANADKPFLCQPAAKSSI
;
A
#
# COMPACT_ATOMS: atom_id res chain seq x y z
N VAL A 1 -8.95 -1.72 9.21
CA VAL A 1 -9.24 -2.35 10.52
C VAL A 1 -8.33 -3.55 10.78
N ASP A 2 -8.32 -4.58 9.94
CA ASP A 2 -7.56 -5.82 10.21
C ASP A 2 -6.05 -5.62 10.22
N PHE A 3 -5.50 -4.95 9.20
CA PHE A 3 -4.06 -4.65 9.13
C PHE A 3 -3.61 -3.77 10.30
N ARG A 4 -4.40 -2.77 10.68
CA ARG A 4 -4.12 -1.97 11.89
C ARG A 4 -4.10 -2.83 13.17
N LYS A 5 -4.98 -3.82 13.30
CA LYS A 5 -4.95 -4.76 14.44
C LYS A 5 -3.68 -5.60 14.45
N LEU A 6 -3.19 -6.06 13.29
CA LEU A 6 -1.93 -6.79 13.19
C LEU A 6 -0.76 -5.91 13.65
N VAL A 7 -0.73 -4.69 13.12
CA VAL A 7 0.29 -3.68 13.41
C VAL A 7 0.32 -3.30 14.90
N ASN A 8 -0.84 -3.17 15.54
CA ASN A 8 -0.93 -2.88 16.99
C ASN A 8 -0.45 -4.02 17.90
N ARG A 9 -0.28 -5.24 17.40
CA ARG A 9 0.18 -6.40 18.19
C ARG A 9 1.70 -6.58 18.16
N LEU A 10 2.40 -5.76 17.39
CA LEU A 10 3.85 -5.84 17.30
C LEU A 10 4.48 -5.45 18.65
N PRO A 11 5.52 -6.18 19.11
CA PRO A 11 6.27 -5.79 20.30
C PRO A 11 6.87 -4.39 20.15
N ASP A 12 7.02 -3.68 21.26
CA ASP A 12 7.73 -2.40 21.31
C ASP A 12 9.11 -2.51 20.64
N LYS A 13 9.50 -1.44 19.93
CA LYS A 13 10.76 -1.33 19.19
C LYS A 13 10.87 -2.24 17.95
N SER A 14 9.80 -2.91 17.55
CA SER A 14 9.73 -3.58 16.25
C SER A 14 9.59 -2.55 15.13
N SER A 15 10.28 -2.78 14.00
CA SER A 15 10.06 -2.03 12.76
C SER A 15 9.26 -2.89 11.81
N PHE A 16 8.15 -2.35 11.30
CA PHE A 16 7.29 -3.07 10.36
C PHE A 16 6.89 -2.17 9.18
N THR A 17 7.26 -2.61 7.98
CA THR A 17 7.02 -1.87 6.74
C THR A 17 6.10 -2.67 5.83
N ILE A 18 5.01 -2.05 5.41
CA ILE A 18 4.11 -2.56 4.37
C ILE A 18 4.39 -1.78 3.10
N MET A 19 4.73 -2.46 2.01
CA MET A 19 4.81 -1.88 0.67
C MET A 19 3.65 -2.42 -0.16
N SER A 20 2.72 -1.54 -0.54
CA SER A 20 1.49 -1.88 -1.22
C SER A 20 1.46 -1.33 -2.63
N ASP A 21 1.84 -2.16 -3.61
CA ASP A 21 1.78 -1.83 -5.04
C ASP A 21 0.40 -2.16 -5.61
N SER A 22 -0.60 -1.40 -5.13
CA SER A 22 -2.02 -1.56 -5.47
C SER A 22 -2.77 -0.23 -5.35
N CYS A 23 -3.89 -0.11 -6.07
CA CYS A 23 -4.84 1.00 -5.87
C CYS A 23 -5.57 0.84 -4.52
N HIS A 24 -5.96 1.96 -3.88
CA HIS A 24 -6.73 2.01 -2.63
C HIS A 24 -6.02 1.56 -1.33
N SER A 25 -4.69 1.68 -1.27
CA SER A 25 -3.91 1.28 -0.08
C SER A 25 -3.79 2.36 1.01
N GLY A 26 -4.16 3.61 0.75
CA GLY A 26 -3.95 4.74 1.69
C GLY A 26 -4.64 4.64 3.05
N GLY A 27 -5.59 3.71 3.24
CA GLY A 27 -6.27 3.46 4.51
C GLY A 27 -5.88 2.15 5.21
N LEU A 28 -4.81 1.48 4.76
CA LEU A 28 -4.48 0.12 5.21
C LEU A 28 -4.06 0.12 6.69
N ILE A 29 -3.18 1.05 7.07
CA ILE A 29 -2.85 1.35 8.47
C ILE A 29 -3.56 2.65 8.88
N ASP A 30 -4.84 2.48 9.23
CA ASP A 30 -5.72 3.56 9.66
C ASP A 30 -5.06 4.43 10.76
N LYS A 31 -5.30 5.75 10.67
CA LYS A 31 -4.80 6.80 11.59
C LYS A 31 -3.30 7.05 11.63
N GLU A 32 -2.51 6.43 10.75
CA GLU A 32 -1.12 6.87 10.55
C GLU A 32 -1.08 8.24 9.86
N LYS A 33 -0.10 9.04 10.25
CA LYS A 33 0.11 10.37 9.67
C LYS A 33 0.57 10.23 8.22
N GLU A 34 -0.07 10.96 7.32
CA GLU A 34 0.40 11.10 5.94
C GLU A 34 1.62 12.04 5.93
N GLN A 35 2.79 11.47 5.63
CA GLN A 35 4.06 12.21 5.54
C GLN A 35 4.28 12.78 4.14
N ILE A 36 3.83 12.04 3.12
CA ILE A 36 3.91 12.41 1.72
C ILE A 36 2.57 12.07 1.07
N GLY A 37 1.81 13.10 0.70
CA GLY A 37 0.47 13.01 0.10
C GLY A 37 0.35 13.67 -1.28
N PRO A 38 -0.87 13.95 -1.77
CA PRO A 38 -1.13 14.71 -3.00
C PRO A 38 -0.42 16.06 -3.05
N SER A 39 0.49 16.19 -4.02
CA SER A 39 0.94 17.49 -4.52
C SER A 39 -0.07 17.97 -5.55
N SER A 40 -0.71 19.11 -5.30
CA SER A 40 -1.69 19.77 -6.17
C SER A 40 -1.06 20.26 -7.47
N MET A 41 -0.71 19.36 -8.39
CA MET A 41 -0.38 19.72 -9.77
C MET A 41 -1.32 18.98 -10.71
N ASN A 42 -2.34 19.69 -11.16
CA ASN A 42 -3.18 19.29 -12.29
C ASN A 42 -2.33 19.40 -13.56
N LEU A 43 -1.74 18.30 -14.00
CA LEU A 43 -1.19 18.19 -15.35
C LEU A 43 -2.01 17.15 -16.11
N THR A 44 -2.93 17.63 -16.94
CA THR A 44 -3.61 16.83 -17.96
C THR A 44 -2.62 16.54 -19.08
N LEU A 45 -2.10 15.32 -19.15
CA LEU A 45 -1.22 14.81 -20.20
C LEU A 45 -1.60 13.36 -20.55
N PRO A 46 -1.15 12.84 -21.72
CA PRO A 46 -1.92 11.91 -22.54
C PRO A 46 -2.02 10.50 -21.94
N ILE A 47 -3.16 9.87 -22.20
CA ILE A 47 -3.58 8.55 -21.70
C ILE A 47 -2.51 7.50 -22.01
N SER A 48 -1.81 7.05 -20.97
CA SER A 48 -0.87 5.92 -21.05
C SER A 48 -1.63 4.58 -21.12
N LEU A 49 -1.10 3.62 -21.89
CA LEU A 49 -1.65 2.26 -22.15
C LEU A 49 -1.61 1.32 -20.92
N ASN A 50 -1.63 1.88 -19.71
CA ASN A 50 -1.41 1.15 -18.47
C ASN A 50 -2.69 0.47 -17.99
N ARG A 51 -2.59 -0.78 -17.49
CA ARG A 51 -3.73 -1.43 -16.85
C ARG A 51 -3.86 -0.95 -15.40
N PRO A 52 -5.02 -0.41 -15.00
CA PRO A 52 -5.25 -0.02 -13.63
C PRO A 52 -5.27 -1.25 -12.71
N LYS A 53 -4.59 -1.18 -11.55
CA LYS A 53 -4.72 -2.19 -10.48
C LYS A 53 -6.01 -1.99 -9.67
N ASN A 54 -7.15 -1.87 -10.35
CA ASN A 54 -8.46 -1.78 -9.73
C ASN A 54 -9.32 -2.98 -10.15
N ILE A 55 -10.20 -3.40 -9.25
CA ILE A 55 -11.25 -4.37 -9.58
C ILE A 55 -12.57 -3.64 -9.43
N PRO A 56 -13.37 -3.49 -10.50
CA PRO A 56 -14.67 -2.85 -10.42
C PRO A 56 -15.59 -3.56 -9.40
N PHE A 57 -16.33 -2.77 -8.61
CA PHE A 57 -17.20 -3.30 -7.56
C PHE A 57 -18.20 -4.35 -8.06
N HIS A 58 -18.81 -4.14 -9.22
CA HIS A 58 -19.78 -5.09 -9.79
C HIS A 58 -19.14 -6.44 -10.13
N ASN A 59 -17.87 -6.47 -10.56
CA ASN A 59 -17.16 -7.73 -10.80
C ASN A 59 -16.95 -8.49 -9.50
N ILE A 60 -16.58 -7.78 -8.42
CA ILE A 60 -16.43 -8.38 -7.08
C ILE A 60 -17.78 -8.93 -6.61
N LEU A 61 -18.86 -8.15 -6.70
CA LEU A 61 -20.18 -8.58 -6.26
C LEU A 61 -20.69 -9.79 -7.05
N ASN A 62 -20.53 -9.79 -8.37
CA ASN A 62 -20.94 -10.92 -9.21
C ASN A 62 -20.17 -12.20 -8.88
N ASP A 63 -18.86 -12.10 -8.70
CA ASP A 63 -18.01 -13.22 -8.33
C ASP A 63 -18.40 -13.78 -6.96
N LEU A 64 -18.56 -12.92 -5.96
CA LEU A 64 -19.00 -13.31 -4.62
C LEU A 64 -20.42 -13.90 -4.62
N THR A 65 -21.33 -13.37 -5.43
CA THR A 65 -22.68 -13.93 -5.60
C THR A 65 -22.62 -15.34 -6.17
N SER A 66 -21.77 -15.56 -7.18
CA SER A 66 -21.57 -16.88 -7.79
C SER A 66 -21.02 -17.91 -6.79
N HIS A 67 -20.16 -17.49 -5.86
CA HIS A 67 -19.53 -18.41 -4.90
C HIS A 67 -20.38 -18.66 -3.65
N SER A 68 -21.06 -17.63 -3.14
CA SER A 68 -21.89 -17.73 -1.93
C SER A 68 -23.28 -18.32 -2.19
N GLY A 69 -23.82 -18.18 -3.41
CA GLY A 69 -25.18 -18.62 -3.75
C GLY A 69 -26.31 -17.78 -3.14
N ILE A 70 -26.00 -16.72 -2.38
CA ILE A 70 -27.01 -15.85 -1.76
C ILE A 70 -27.34 -14.65 -2.66
N GLN A 71 -28.57 -14.14 -2.55
CA GLN A 71 -29.00 -12.92 -3.25
C GLN A 71 -28.93 -11.73 -2.28
N SER A 72 -27.79 -11.04 -2.29
CA SER A 72 -27.52 -9.88 -1.44
C SER A 72 -26.82 -8.81 -2.27
N SER A 73 -27.07 -7.53 -1.97
CA SER A 73 -26.25 -6.42 -2.49
C SER A 73 -25.12 -6.05 -1.54
N ASP A 74 -25.14 -6.58 -0.31
CA ASP A 74 -24.11 -6.39 0.70
C ASP A 74 -23.03 -7.47 0.57
N ILE A 75 -21.83 -7.03 0.19
CA ILE A 75 -20.62 -7.85 0.10
C ILE A 75 -20.27 -8.50 1.44
N GLY A 76 -20.56 -7.85 2.57
CA GLY A 76 -20.32 -8.41 3.90
C GLY A 76 -21.05 -9.73 4.12
N ASN A 77 -22.30 -9.82 3.66
CA ASN A 77 -23.08 -11.07 3.75
C ASN A 77 -22.43 -12.19 2.94
N HIS A 78 -21.98 -11.90 1.71
CA HIS A 78 -21.33 -12.90 0.87
C HIS A 78 -20.00 -13.38 1.48
N LEU A 79 -19.19 -12.46 2.00
CA LEU A 79 -17.90 -12.80 2.61
C LEU A 79 -18.08 -13.63 3.88
N LEU A 80 -19.09 -13.32 4.70
CA LEU A 80 -19.44 -14.13 5.87
C LEU A 80 -19.97 -15.50 5.48
N GLU A 81 -20.77 -15.61 4.43
CA GLU A 81 -21.27 -16.90 3.93
C GLU A 81 -20.13 -17.79 3.44
N ILE A 82 -19.20 -17.24 2.67
CA ILE A 82 -18.09 -18.00 2.06
C ILE A 82 -17.02 -18.37 3.10
N PHE A 83 -16.63 -17.42 3.95
CA PHE A 83 -15.45 -17.55 4.81
C PHE A 83 -15.78 -17.72 6.30
N GLY A 84 -17.03 -17.54 6.71
CA GLY A 84 -17.45 -17.63 8.11
C GLY A 84 -16.60 -16.76 9.03
N ASN A 85 -16.03 -17.37 10.07
CA ASN A 85 -15.17 -16.70 11.05
C ASN A 85 -13.83 -16.19 10.48
N GLU A 86 -13.40 -16.67 9.30
CA GLU A 86 -12.16 -16.25 8.64
C GLU A 86 -12.36 -14.95 7.83
N ALA A 87 -13.60 -14.48 7.66
CA ALA A 87 -13.88 -13.20 7.05
C ALA A 87 -13.26 -12.05 7.88
N SER A 88 -12.92 -10.94 7.20
CA SER A 88 -12.38 -9.75 7.86
C SER A 88 -13.23 -9.34 9.07
N ALA A 89 -12.58 -8.93 10.16
CA ALA A 89 -13.25 -8.52 11.39
C ALA A 89 -14.15 -7.29 11.17
N LYS A 90 -13.96 -6.55 10.07
CA LYS A 90 -14.82 -5.43 9.68
C LYS A 90 -16.25 -5.87 9.35
N PHE A 91 -16.44 -7.09 8.84
CA PHE A 91 -17.76 -7.60 8.48
C PHE A 91 -18.49 -8.23 9.66
N HIS A 92 -17.80 -8.43 10.78
CA HIS A 92 -18.40 -8.94 12.01
C HIS A 92 -18.97 -7.76 12.83
N GLN A 93 -20.30 -7.61 12.83
CA GLN A 93 -21.05 -6.48 13.41
C GLN A 93 -20.71 -6.12 14.88
N ASN A 94 -20.11 -7.05 15.66
CA ASN A 94 -19.93 -6.91 17.12
C ASN A 94 -18.48 -6.98 17.64
N LYS A 95 -17.43 -6.87 16.82
CA LYS A 95 -16.02 -7.09 17.28
C LYS A 95 -15.02 -5.96 16.99
N VAL A 96 -15.47 -4.80 16.52
CA VAL A 96 -14.54 -3.77 16.05
C VAL A 96 -14.06 -2.83 17.17
N GLN A 97 -14.94 -2.44 18.10
CA GLN A 97 -14.60 -1.45 19.13
C GLN A 97 -13.83 -2.04 20.32
N ASP A 98 -14.11 -3.26 20.77
CA ASP A 98 -13.43 -3.85 21.95
C ASP A 98 -11.99 -4.34 21.70
N ILE A 99 -11.54 -4.41 20.44
CA ILE A 99 -10.25 -5.05 20.07
C ILE A 99 -9.16 -4.03 19.70
N LEU A 100 -9.54 -2.80 19.35
CA LEU A 100 -8.58 -1.74 19.09
C LEU A 100 -8.18 -1.13 20.44
N GLY A 101 -7.20 -1.77 21.10
CA GLY A 101 -6.47 -1.15 22.20
C GLY A 101 -5.84 0.20 21.80
N PRO A 102 -5.14 0.89 22.72
CA PRO A 102 -4.54 2.18 22.44
C PRO A 102 -3.72 2.15 21.14
N ILE A 103 -4.02 3.12 20.27
CA ILE A 103 -3.35 3.26 18.99
C ILE A 103 -1.99 3.89 19.27
N HIS A 104 -0.93 3.12 19.11
CA HIS A 104 0.42 3.65 19.23
C HIS A 104 0.79 4.37 17.93
N PRO A 105 1.21 5.64 17.98
CA PRO A 105 1.55 6.43 16.78
C PRO A 105 2.74 5.90 15.98
N ASP A 106 3.50 4.94 16.52
CA ASP A 106 4.77 4.45 15.97
C ASP A 106 4.67 3.02 15.40
N SER A 107 3.47 2.46 15.27
CA SER A 107 3.31 1.01 15.09
C SER A 107 3.66 0.48 13.70
N GLY A 108 3.79 1.31 12.66
CA GLY A 108 4.12 0.81 11.33
C GLY A 108 4.45 1.88 10.30
N ILE A 109 4.96 1.41 9.16
CA ILE A 109 5.28 2.21 7.98
C ILE A 109 4.50 1.64 6.81
N LEU A 110 3.75 2.47 6.10
CA LEU A 110 3.08 2.10 4.85
C LEU A 110 3.61 2.94 3.71
N LEU A 111 4.04 2.24 2.66
CA LEU A 111 4.34 2.80 1.36
C LEU A 111 3.21 2.38 0.40
N SER A 112 2.40 3.33 -0.08
CA SER A 112 1.34 3.05 -1.07
C SER A 112 1.81 3.37 -2.48
N GLY A 113 1.39 2.56 -3.46
CA GLY A 113 1.79 2.75 -4.87
C GLY A 113 1.13 3.93 -5.58
N CYS A 114 0.04 4.47 -5.05
CA CYS A 114 -0.64 5.65 -5.57
C CYS A 114 -1.36 6.41 -4.45
N GLN A 115 -1.83 7.61 -4.78
CA GLN A 115 -2.76 8.38 -3.95
C GLN A 115 -4.17 7.78 -3.98
N ALA A 116 -5.02 8.22 -3.04
CA ALA A 116 -6.39 7.72 -2.90
C ALA A 116 -7.28 8.02 -4.13
N ASN A 117 -6.97 9.08 -4.89
CA ASN A 117 -7.65 9.51 -6.11
C ASN A 117 -6.92 9.06 -7.40
N GLU A 118 -5.85 8.29 -7.28
CA GLU A 118 -5.03 7.84 -8.40
C GLU A 118 -5.06 6.33 -8.55
N THR A 119 -4.55 5.86 -9.69
CA THR A 119 -4.46 4.45 -10.02
C THR A 119 -3.00 4.01 -10.08
N SER A 120 -2.66 2.97 -9.32
CA SER A 120 -1.41 2.24 -9.46
C SER A 120 -1.40 1.38 -10.73
N ALA A 121 -0.29 1.38 -11.47
CA ALA A 121 -0.18 0.78 -12.79
C ALA A 121 0.60 -0.55 -12.80
N ASP A 122 0.09 -1.51 -13.57
CA ASP A 122 0.90 -2.60 -14.11
C ASP A 122 1.41 -2.24 -15.51
N MET A 123 2.70 -2.46 -15.73
CA MET A 123 3.32 -2.38 -17.05
C MET A 123 3.36 -3.75 -17.68
N ASN A 124 2.96 -3.81 -18.95
CA ASN A 124 3.17 -4.96 -19.79
C ASN A 124 3.90 -4.50 -21.06
N PRO A 125 5.22 -4.72 -21.20
CA PRO A 125 5.96 -4.29 -22.38
C PRO A 125 5.59 -5.20 -23.56
N THR A 126 4.49 -4.89 -24.22
CA THR A 126 3.89 -5.68 -25.31
C THR A 126 4.74 -5.74 -26.57
N MET A 127 5.84 -4.96 -26.67
CA MET A 127 6.65 -4.87 -27.90
C MET A 127 8.05 -5.52 -27.83
N GLU A 128 8.54 -5.98 -26.68
CA GLU A 128 9.92 -6.52 -26.58
C GLU A 128 10.05 -7.87 -25.85
N GLY A 129 8.95 -8.58 -25.60
CA GLY A 129 9.01 -9.85 -24.83
C GLY A 129 9.48 -9.65 -23.38
N GLY A 130 9.42 -8.41 -22.87
CA GLY A 130 9.73 -8.09 -21.49
C GLY A 130 8.70 -8.67 -20.52
N LYS A 131 9.11 -8.88 -19.27
CA LYS A 131 8.21 -9.37 -18.20
C LYS A 131 7.35 -8.21 -17.69
N ALA A 132 6.08 -8.49 -17.40
CA ALA A 132 5.21 -7.53 -16.73
C ALA A 132 5.74 -7.21 -15.31
N TYR A 133 5.55 -5.97 -14.88
CA TYR A 133 5.97 -5.50 -13.56
C TYR A 133 5.03 -4.43 -12.99
N GLY A 134 4.95 -4.36 -11.67
CA GLY A 134 4.28 -3.26 -10.97
C GLY A 134 5.14 -2.00 -11.01
N ALA A 135 4.59 -0.89 -11.50
CA ALA A 135 5.36 0.33 -11.72
C ALA A 135 5.99 0.87 -10.42
N PHE A 136 5.26 0.82 -9.29
CA PHE A 136 5.76 1.31 -8.01
C PHE A 136 6.90 0.44 -7.47
N SER A 137 6.72 -0.89 -7.42
CA SER A 137 7.75 -1.81 -6.94
C SER A 137 9.01 -1.74 -7.79
N ASN A 138 8.86 -1.60 -9.11
CA ASN A 138 9.99 -1.45 -10.03
C ASN A 138 10.74 -0.13 -9.77
N ALA A 139 10.03 0.98 -9.60
CA ALA A 139 10.64 2.27 -9.30
C ALA A 139 11.40 2.28 -7.96
N VAL A 140 10.87 1.63 -6.92
CA VAL A 140 11.59 1.44 -5.65
C VAL A 140 12.90 0.67 -5.88
N GLN A 141 12.88 -0.41 -6.65
CA GLN A 141 14.09 -1.18 -6.95
C GLN A 141 15.15 -0.36 -7.71
N MET A 142 14.74 0.45 -8.68
CA MET A 142 15.65 1.34 -9.42
C MET A 142 16.33 2.35 -8.48
N VAL A 143 15.56 2.98 -7.60
CA VAL A 143 16.09 3.93 -6.61
C VAL A 143 17.12 3.26 -5.68
N ILE A 144 16.82 2.07 -5.17
CA ILE A 144 17.73 1.31 -4.30
C ILE A 144 19.03 0.94 -5.06
N LYS A 145 18.91 0.53 -6.32
CA LYS A 145 20.07 0.16 -7.15
C LYS A 145 21.02 1.34 -7.37
N GLU A 146 20.48 2.55 -7.53
CA GLU A 146 21.26 3.76 -7.81
C GLU A 146 21.84 4.42 -6.55
N ASN A 147 21.13 4.36 -5.42
CA ASN A 147 21.46 5.13 -4.22
C ASN A 147 21.97 4.26 -3.06
N GLY A 148 21.93 2.93 -3.22
CA GLY A 148 22.21 1.98 -2.14
C GLY A 148 21.08 1.94 -1.09
N THR A 149 21.40 1.41 0.09
CA THR A 149 20.44 1.17 1.18
C THR A 149 20.45 2.25 2.27
N SER A 150 21.11 3.38 2.03
CA SER A 150 21.25 4.48 3.00
C SER A 150 20.13 5.51 2.97
N LEU A 151 19.04 5.22 2.26
CA LEU A 151 17.89 6.11 2.17
C LEU A 151 17.00 5.99 3.40
N THR A 152 16.50 7.13 3.86
CA THR A 152 15.34 7.17 4.77
C THR A 152 14.06 6.75 4.05
N ASN A 153 13.02 6.38 4.81
CA ASN A 153 11.70 6.07 4.22
C ASN A 153 11.16 7.25 3.39
N LYS A 154 11.36 8.48 3.86
CA LYS A 154 10.95 9.71 3.17
C LYS A 154 11.73 9.94 1.87
N GLU A 155 13.06 9.84 1.91
CA GLU A 155 13.91 10.04 0.73
C GLU A 155 13.64 8.99 -0.35
N LEU A 156 13.39 7.74 0.06
CA LEU A 156 13.03 6.66 -0.86
C LEU A 156 11.80 7.07 -1.69
N ILE A 157 10.71 7.47 -1.03
CA ILE A 157 9.45 7.80 -1.72
C ILE A 157 9.58 9.05 -2.60
N ILE A 158 10.34 10.06 -2.17
CA ILE A 158 10.61 11.24 -2.99
C ILE A 158 11.34 10.85 -4.28
N LYS A 159 12.40 10.04 -4.18
CA LYS A 159 13.14 9.56 -5.35
C LYS A 159 12.31 8.63 -6.22
N THR A 160 11.47 7.79 -5.61
CA THR A 160 10.56 6.91 -6.37
C THR A 160 9.55 7.71 -7.19
N ARG A 161 8.98 8.80 -6.64
CA ARG A 161 8.13 9.74 -7.41
C ARG A 161 8.88 10.34 -8.60
N GLN A 162 10.13 10.75 -8.42
CA GLN A 162 10.96 11.31 -9.50
C GLN A 162 11.19 10.30 -10.63
N VAL A 163 11.50 9.05 -10.28
CA VAL A 163 11.70 7.96 -11.26
C VAL A 163 10.41 7.66 -12.03
N LEU A 164 9.27 7.59 -11.34
CA LEU A 164 7.97 7.37 -11.97
C LEU A 164 7.59 8.51 -12.93
N GLN A 165 7.80 9.76 -12.52
CA GLN A 165 7.55 10.93 -13.35
C GLN A 165 8.45 10.93 -14.60
N ALA A 166 9.75 10.61 -14.45
CA ALA A 166 10.68 10.52 -15.57
C ALA A 166 10.31 9.42 -16.58
N GLN A 167 9.61 8.38 -16.12
CA GLN A 167 9.10 7.28 -16.94
C GLN A 167 7.69 7.54 -17.50
N GLY A 168 7.09 8.70 -17.21
CA GLY A 168 5.77 9.08 -17.71
C GLY A 168 4.61 8.39 -16.98
N PHE A 169 4.80 7.96 -15.73
CA PHE A 169 3.70 7.51 -14.88
C PHE A 169 3.08 8.67 -14.11
N ASP A 170 1.75 8.70 -14.09
CA ASP A 170 0.98 9.69 -13.33
C ASP A 170 0.78 9.31 -11.86
N GLN A 171 1.19 8.09 -11.46
CA GLN A 171 0.99 7.62 -10.08
C GLN A 171 2.00 8.28 -9.13
N HIS A 172 1.52 8.68 -7.96
CA HIS A 172 2.33 9.27 -6.91
C HIS A 172 2.29 8.42 -5.64
N PRO A 173 3.33 7.63 -5.37
CA PRO A 173 3.40 6.85 -4.14
C PRO A 173 3.33 7.71 -2.88
N CYS A 174 2.70 7.23 -1.81
CA CYS A 174 2.59 7.95 -0.53
C CYS A 174 3.34 7.23 0.59
N LEU A 175 3.65 8.00 1.65
CA LEU A 175 4.25 7.50 2.89
C LEU A 175 3.31 7.81 4.06
N TYR A 176 2.92 6.77 4.80
CA TYR A 176 2.15 6.89 6.04
C TYR A 176 2.94 6.27 7.19
N CYS A 177 3.34 7.10 8.15
CA CYS A 177 4.04 6.70 9.36
C CYS A 177 4.18 7.90 10.31
N SER A 178 4.71 7.66 11.52
CA SER A 178 5.17 8.71 12.41
C SER A 178 6.31 9.57 11.83
N ASP A 179 6.51 10.76 12.41
CA ASP A 179 7.64 11.63 12.06
C ASP A 179 8.99 10.94 12.30
N ALA A 180 9.11 10.21 13.41
CA ALA A 180 10.32 9.45 13.72
C ALA A 180 10.62 8.36 12.69
N ASN A 181 9.59 7.68 12.17
CA ASN A 181 9.76 6.63 11.17
C ASN A 181 10.01 7.20 9.77
N ALA A 182 9.55 8.41 9.45
CA ALA A 182 9.82 9.05 8.16
C ALA A 182 11.33 9.23 7.92
N ASP A 183 12.06 9.61 8.97
CA ASP A 183 13.50 9.89 8.93
C ASP A 183 14.38 8.67 9.29
N LYS A 184 13.78 7.51 9.58
CA LYS A 184 14.53 6.26 9.78
C LYS A 184 14.97 5.62 8.45
N PRO A 185 16.08 4.87 8.44
CA PRO A 185 16.50 4.10 7.27
C PRO A 185 15.41 3.12 6.80
N PHE A 186 15.24 3.01 5.48
CA PHE A 186 14.36 2.03 4.87
C PHE A 186 14.81 0.60 5.20
N LEU A 187 13.87 -0.26 5.64
CA LEU A 187 14.06 -1.66 6.02
C LEU A 187 15.14 -1.97 7.08
N CYS A 188 15.56 -0.95 7.86
CA CYS A 188 16.68 -1.03 8.81
C CYS A 188 18.03 -1.34 8.14
N GLN A 189 19.10 -0.70 8.59
CA GLN A 189 20.44 -1.10 8.19
C GLN A 189 20.94 -2.25 9.07
N PRO A 190 21.72 -3.19 8.52
CA PRO A 190 22.48 -4.11 9.36
C PRO A 190 23.29 -3.28 10.36
N ALA A 191 23.30 -3.68 11.63
CA ALA A 191 24.20 -3.06 12.61
C ALA A 191 25.61 -3.07 12.02
N ALA A 192 26.24 -1.89 11.95
CA ALA A 192 27.65 -1.81 11.61
C ALA A 192 28.39 -2.81 12.48
N LYS A 193 29.14 -3.74 11.86
CA LYS A 193 30.01 -4.62 12.61
C LYS A 193 30.93 -3.69 13.40
N SER A 194 30.77 -3.66 14.72
CA SER A 194 31.72 -3.01 15.61
C SER A 194 33.07 -3.62 15.31
N SER A 195 33.95 -2.86 14.66
CA SER A 195 35.35 -3.24 14.52
C SER A 195 35.91 -3.34 15.93
N ILE A 196 36.18 -4.56 16.37
CA ILE A 196 37.00 -4.85 17.56
C ILE A 196 38.46 -4.64 17.17
#